data_AF-A0A5K1D6E9-F1
#
_entry.id   AF-A0A5K1D6E9-F1
#
_cell.length_a   1.000
_cell.length_b   1.000
_cell.length_c   1.000
_cell.angle_alpha   90.00
_cell.angle_beta   90.00
_cell.angle_gamma   90.00
#
_symmetry.space_group_name_H-M   'P 1'
#
loop_
_entity.id
_entity.type
_entity.pdbx_description
1 polymer ?
#
loop_
_entity_poly.entity_id
_entity_poly.type
_entity_poly.pdbx_seq_one_letter_code
_entity_poly.pdbx_strand_id
1 'polypeptide(L)'
;GNLGWAYMQQTNFMAAELVYRKAQEIDPDSNKACNLSVCLIRQGRYDEAGAILHDVKSGRYGATEDDKSLLRAEELLQELGRLRGENVHGSTNSEDGFDHLDDIILRGLDLAPDWSPSNLKRLPIFEEIPLVEIR
;
A
#
# COMPACT_ATOMS: atom_id res chain seq x y z
N GLY A 1 1.92 10.89 4.04
CA GLY A 1 2.49 10.04 2.98
C GLY A 1 3.65 9.20 3.49
N ASN A 2 4.79 9.85 3.80
CA ASN A 2 6.08 9.17 3.95
C ASN A 2 6.17 8.09 5.04
N LEU A 3 5.46 8.24 6.17
CA LEU A 3 5.47 7.26 7.26
C LEU A 3 4.71 5.97 6.91
N GLY A 4 3.55 6.09 6.25
CA GLY A 4 2.77 4.93 5.80
C GLY A 4 3.57 4.11 4.78
N TRP A 5 4.27 4.79 3.87
CA TRP A 5 5.17 4.17 2.92
C TRP A 5 6.33 3.44 3.59
N ALA A 6 6.97 4.06 4.60
CA ALA A 6 8.05 3.43 5.34
C ALA A 6 7.61 2.10 6.00
N TYR A 7 6.36 2.01 6.45
CA TYR A 7 5.80 0.75 6.95
C TYR A 7 5.47 -0.26 5.86
N MET A 8 4.97 0.19 4.70
CA MET A 8 4.77 -0.70 3.54
C MET A 8 6.09 -1.36 3.11
N GLN A 9 7.19 -0.61 3.13
CA GLN A 9 8.53 -1.11 2.82
C GLN A 9 9.06 -2.14 3.83
N GLN A 10 8.59 -2.07 5.07
CA GLN A 10 8.91 -3.05 6.12
C GLN A 10 7.93 -4.24 6.10
N THR A 11 7.13 -4.38 5.04
CA THR A 11 6.03 -5.34 4.92
C THR A 11 5.03 -5.32 6.08
N ASN A 12 5.03 -4.22 6.84
CA ASN A 12 4.15 -4.02 7.99
C ASN A 12 2.86 -3.31 7.52
N PHE A 13 2.05 -4.06 6.78
CA PHE A 13 0.83 -3.53 6.16
C PHE A 13 -0.23 -3.12 7.20
N MET A 14 -0.25 -3.74 8.39
CA MET A 14 -1.14 -3.34 9.48
C MET A 14 -0.80 -1.96 10.05
N ALA A 15 0.49 -1.69 10.29
CA ALA A 15 0.91 -0.36 10.74
C ALA A 15 0.71 0.70 9.66
N ALA A 16 1.01 0.35 8.40
CA ALA A 16 0.78 1.23 7.25
C ALA A 16 -0.71 1.59 7.12
N GLU A 17 -1.61 0.62 7.22
CA GLU A 17 -3.06 0.84 7.19
C GLU A 17 -3.49 1.84 8.26
N LEU A 18 -3.04 1.66 9.52
CA LEU A 18 -3.42 2.56 10.60
C LEU A 18 -2.98 3.99 10.32
N VAL A 19 -1.75 4.17 9.83
CA VAL A 19 -1.20 5.48 9.47
C VAL A 19 -2.00 6.11 8.33
N TYR A 20 -2.33 5.35 7.28
CA TYR A 20 -3.11 5.87 6.16
C TYR A 20 -4.57 6.18 6.53
N ARG A 21 -5.23 5.35 7.35
CA ARG A 21 -6.57 5.65 7.87
C ARG A 21 -6.57 6.95 8.68
N LYS A 22 -5.59 7.12 9.56
CA LYS A 22 -5.45 8.39 10.32
C LYS A 22 -5.15 9.59 9.43
N ALA A 23 -4.33 9.41 8.40
CA ALA A 23 -4.09 10.47 7.43
C ALA A 23 -5.37 10.85 6.66
N GLN A 24 -6.19 9.86 6.29
CA GLN A 24 -7.45 10.07 5.59
C GLN A 24 -8.52 10.75 6.46
N GLU A 25 -8.53 10.51 7.78
CA GLU A 25 -9.41 11.20 8.74
C GLU A 25 -9.10 12.71 8.83
N ILE A 26 -7.82 13.07 8.71
CA ILE A 26 -7.37 14.47 8.86
C ILE A 26 -7.54 15.23 7.55
N ASP A 27 -7.10 14.63 6.44
CA ASP A 27 -7.07 15.25 5.13
C ASP A 27 -7.36 14.16 4.07
N PRO A 28 -8.64 13.98 3.70
CA PRO A 28 -9.03 13.01 2.69
C PRO A 28 -8.38 13.33 1.34
N ASP A 29 -7.70 12.35 0.77
CA ASP A 29 -7.01 12.47 -0.51
C ASP A 29 -7.06 11.14 -1.28
N SER A 30 -7.17 11.23 -2.60
CA SER A 30 -7.26 10.07 -3.48
C SER A 30 -5.97 9.25 -3.51
N ASN A 31 -4.80 9.89 -3.46
CA ASN A 31 -3.51 9.18 -3.44
C ASN A 31 -3.32 8.39 -2.13
N LYS A 32 -3.67 8.99 -0.98
CA LYS A 32 -3.68 8.30 0.33
C LYS A 32 -4.66 7.12 0.34
N ALA A 33 -5.86 7.29 -0.23
CA ALA A 33 -6.86 6.23 -0.36
C ALA A 33 -6.38 5.06 -1.24
N CYS A 34 -5.71 5.34 -2.36
CA CYS A 34 -5.07 4.30 -3.18
C CYS A 34 -3.99 3.53 -2.40
N ASN A 35 -3.12 4.23 -1.65
CA ASN A 35 -2.08 3.59 -0.83
C ASN A 35 -2.67 2.74 0.31
N LEU A 36 -3.78 3.18 0.92
CA LEU A 36 -4.54 2.40 1.89
C LEU A 36 -5.10 1.11 1.26
N SER A 37 -5.66 1.21 0.05
CA SER A 37 -6.22 0.08 -0.68
C SER A 37 -5.17 -0.99 -0.96
N VAL A 38 -3.95 -0.59 -1.31
CA VAL A 38 -2.82 -1.50 -1.46
C VAL A 38 -2.52 -2.25 -0.16
N CYS A 39 -2.49 -1.55 0.98
CA CYS A 39 -2.23 -2.19 2.28
C CYS A 39 -3.29 -3.26 2.59
N LEU A 40 -4.54 -3.04 2.18
CA LEU A 40 -5.64 -3.99 2.34
C LEU A 40 -5.52 -5.17 1.37
N ILE A 41 -5.12 -4.94 0.11
CA ILE A 41 -4.87 -6.01 -0.88
C ILE A 41 -3.77 -6.95 -0.37
N ARG A 42 -2.67 -6.42 0.16
CA ARG A 42 -1.56 -7.22 0.73
C ARG A 42 -1.96 -8.01 1.98
N GLN A 43 -3.01 -7.58 2.66
CA GLN A 43 -3.62 -8.31 3.78
C GLN A 43 -4.71 -9.31 3.33
N GLY A 44 -4.98 -9.44 2.02
CA GLY A 44 -6.05 -10.29 1.47
C GLY A 44 -7.46 -9.72 1.67
N ARG A 45 -7.59 -8.47 2.13
CA ARG A 45 -8.87 -7.79 2.41
C ARG A 45 -9.41 -7.11 1.16
N TYR A 46 -9.69 -7.91 0.15
CA TYR A 46 -10.04 -7.43 -1.19
C TYR A 46 -11.39 -6.68 -1.23
N ASP A 47 -12.37 -7.01 -0.38
CA ASP A 47 -13.67 -6.33 -0.39
C ASP A 47 -13.54 -4.88 0.07
N GLU A 48 -12.79 -4.66 1.15
CA GLU A 48 -12.54 -3.31 1.68
C GLU A 48 -11.68 -2.49 0.71
N ALA A 49 -10.65 -3.08 0.11
CA ALA A 49 -9.84 -2.41 -0.89
C ALA A 49 -10.68 -1.95 -2.09
N GLY A 50 -11.53 -2.83 -2.62
CA GLY A 50 -12.41 -2.50 -3.75
C GLY A 50 -13.36 -1.35 -3.44
N ALA A 51 -13.95 -1.32 -2.24
CA ALA A 51 -14.83 -0.23 -1.82
C ALA A 51 -14.12 1.12 -1.81
N ILE A 52 -12.91 1.18 -1.28
CA ILE A 52 -12.11 2.43 -1.24
C ILE A 52 -11.74 2.88 -2.65
N LEU A 53 -11.35 1.96 -3.54
CA LEU A 53 -11.02 2.30 -4.92
C LEU A 53 -12.24 2.82 -5.72
N HIS A 54 -13.44 2.29 -5.45
CA HIS A 54 -14.68 2.83 -6.00
C HIS A 54 -14.99 4.23 -5.44
N ASP A 55 -14.73 4.47 -4.17
CA ASP A 55 -14.85 5.81 -3.56
C ASP A 55 -13.87 6.82 -4.21
N VAL A 56 -12.64 6.40 -4.55
CA VAL A 56 -11.70 7.21 -5.33
C VAL A 56 -12.27 7.53 -6.71
N LYS A 57 -12.77 6.53 -7.45
CA LYS A 57 -13.37 6.73 -8.79
C LYS A 57 -14.60 7.63 -8.79
N SER A 58 -15.38 7.62 -7.71
CA SER A 58 -16.56 8.48 -7.57
C SER A 58 -16.24 9.91 -7.14
N GLY A 59 -14.96 10.24 -6.94
CA GLY A 59 -14.53 11.57 -6.51
C GLY A 59 -14.85 11.88 -5.04
N ARG A 60 -15.11 10.85 -4.22
CA ARG A 60 -15.51 11.01 -2.82
C ARG A 60 -14.45 11.65 -1.94
N TYR A 61 -13.18 11.54 -2.34
CA TYR A 61 -12.04 12.11 -1.63
C TYR A 61 -11.61 13.49 -2.18
N GLY A 62 -12.50 14.18 -2.89
CA GLY A 62 -12.28 15.50 -3.48
C GLY A 62 -12.31 15.48 -5.01
N ALA A 63 -12.63 16.61 -5.64
CA ALA A 63 -12.58 16.77 -7.09
C ALA A 63 -11.13 16.52 -7.54
N THR A 64 -10.90 15.39 -8.21
CA THR A 64 -9.60 14.98 -8.70
C THR A 64 -9.20 15.89 -9.86
N GLU A 65 -8.33 16.85 -9.61
CA GLU A 65 -7.48 17.42 -10.68
C GLU A 65 -6.40 16.42 -11.13
N ASP A 66 -6.30 15.26 -10.47
CA ASP A 66 -5.22 14.30 -10.63
C ASP A 66 -5.69 13.03 -11.37
N ASP A 67 -5.58 13.07 -12.71
CA ASP A 67 -5.83 11.93 -13.61
C ASP A 67 -5.04 10.67 -13.19
N LYS A 68 -3.86 10.85 -12.56
CA LYS A 68 -3.00 9.74 -12.14
C LYS A 68 -3.64 8.89 -11.04
N SER A 69 -4.29 9.52 -10.06
CA SER A 69 -4.94 8.84 -8.95
C SER A 69 -6.08 7.94 -9.44
N LEU A 70 -6.86 8.43 -10.42
CA LEU A 70 -7.95 7.68 -11.04
C LEU A 70 -7.43 6.50 -11.86
N LEU A 71 -6.44 6.73 -12.73
CA LEU A 71 -5.80 5.67 -13.52
C LEU A 71 -5.25 4.56 -12.61
N ARG A 72 -4.56 4.95 -11.54
CA ARG A 72 -4.04 4.01 -10.55
C ARG A 72 -5.14 3.23 -9.85
N ALA A 73 -6.25 3.88 -9.50
CA ALA A 73 -7.38 3.19 -8.88
C ALA A 73 -7.99 2.14 -9.82
N GLU A 74 -8.01 2.42 -11.13
CA GLU A 74 -8.48 1.46 -12.15
C GLU A 74 -7.54 0.27 -12.30
N GLU A 75 -6.22 0.49 -12.38
CA GLU A 75 -5.23 -0.58 -12.41
C GLU A 75 -5.34 -1.49 -11.17
N LEU A 76 -5.49 -0.90 -9.98
CA LEU A 76 -5.66 -1.65 -8.73
C LEU A 76 -6.96 -2.47 -8.70
N LEU A 77 -8.05 -1.96 -9.28
CA LEU A 77 -9.31 -2.71 -9.38
C LEU A 77 -9.20 -3.91 -10.33
N GLN A 78 -8.49 -3.76 -11.46
CA GLN A 78 -8.23 -4.86 -12.39
C GLN A 78 -7.39 -5.94 -11.72
N GLU A 79 -6.32 -5.54 -11.03
CA GLU A 79 -5.44 -6.46 -10.34
C GLU A 79 -6.15 -7.20 -9.20
N LEU A 80 -7.02 -6.51 -8.47
CA LEU A 80 -7.88 -7.12 -7.46
C LEU A 80 -8.83 -8.17 -8.05
N GLY A 81 -9.33 -7.94 -9.27
CA GLY A 81 -10.08 -8.94 -10.04
C GLY A 81 -9.25 -10.18 -10.38
N ARG A 82 -8.01 -9.99 -10.83
CA ARG A 82 -7.06 -11.08 -11.12
C ARG A 82 -6.77 -11.91 -9.86
N LEU A 83 -6.40 -11.26 -8.76
CA LEU A 83 -6.08 -11.91 -7.48
C LEU A 83 -7.28 -12.68 -6.89
N ARG A 84 -8.51 -12.18 -7.08
CA ARG A 84 -9.72 -12.93 -6.71
C ARG A 84 -9.93 -14.15 -7.59
N GLY A 85 -9.71 -14.04 -8.90
CA GLY A 85 -9.84 -15.15 -9.85
C GLY A 85 -8.81 -16.26 -9.61
N GLU A 86 -7.57 -15.89 -9.27
CA GLU A 86 -6.49 -16.85 -9.00
C GLU A 86 -6.72 -17.64 -7.70
N ASN A 87 -7.28 -17.00 -6.66
CA ASN A 87 -7.65 -17.68 -5.42
C ASN A 87 -8.74 -18.76 -5.61
N VAL A 88 -9.53 -18.71 -6.70
CA VAL A 88 -10.55 -19.74 -7.01
C VAL A 88 -9.91 -21.05 -7.51
N HIS A 89 -8.69 -21.00 -8.06
CA HIS A 89 -8.02 -22.18 -8.63
C HIS A 89 -7.01 -22.88 -7.71
N GLY A 90 -6.88 -22.42 -6.47
CA GLY A 90 -6.16 -23.13 -5.40
C GLY A 90 -4.64 -23.01 -5.46
N SER A 91 -4.09 -22.49 -4.36
CA SER A 91 -2.68 -22.60 -3.95
C SER A 91 -1.62 -22.22 -4.97
N THR A 92 -1.26 -20.94 -5.00
CA THR A 92 0.14 -20.55 -5.19
C THR A 92 0.62 -19.82 -3.93
N ASN A 93 1.22 -20.58 -3.02
CA ASN A 93 2.16 -20.03 -2.04
C ASN A 93 3.40 -19.58 -2.81
N SER A 94 3.37 -18.41 -3.42
CA SER A 94 4.55 -17.87 -4.11
C SER A 94 4.48 -16.36 -4.09
N GLU A 95 5.58 -15.75 -3.68
CA GLU A 95 5.80 -14.31 -3.64
C GLU A 95 5.58 -13.66 -5.05
N ASP A 96 5.63 -14.47 -6.11
CA ASP A 96 5.34 -14.16 -7.52
C ASP A 96 3.96 -13.54 -7.79
N GLY A 97 2.96 -13.77 -6.92
CA GLY A 97 1.59 -13.31 -7.16
C GLY A 97 1.41 -11.79 -7.12
N PHE A 98 2.33 -11.07 -6.46
CA PHE A 98 2.21 -9.63 -6.20
C PHE A 98 3.22 -8.76 -6.95
N ASP A 99 4.06 -9.33 -7.83
CA ASP A 99 5.04 -8.57 -8.61
C ASP A 99 4.38 -7.43 -9.39
N HIS A 100 3.23 -7.70 -10.02
CA HIS A 100 2.48 -6.68 -10.75
C HIS A 100 1.92 -5.58 -9.83
N LEU A 101 1.51 -5.96 -8.61
CA LEU A 101 1.03 -5.00 -7.63
C LEU A 101 2.18 -4.09 -7.15
N ASP A 102 3.38 -4.64 -6.94
CA ASP A 102 4.56 -3.86 -6.56
C ASP A 102 4.97 -2.88 -7.66
N ASP A 103 4.82 -3.23 -8.94
CA ASP A 103 5.00 -2.30 -10.06
C ASP A 103 3.98 -1.15 -10.06
N ILE A 104 2.69 -1.45 -9.83
CA ILE A 104 1.62 -0.43 -9.73
C ILE A 104 1.89 0.51 -8.55
N ILE A 105 2.40 -0.05 -7.44
CA ILE A 105 2.80 0.73 -6.27
C ILE A 105 3.94 1.67 -6.64
N LEU A 106 5.02 1.15 -7.22
CA LEU A 106 6.23 1.91 -7.53
C LEU A 106 5.95 3.09 -8.48
N ARG A 107 5.11 2.88 -9.49
CA ARG A 107 4.75 3.90 -10.48
C ARG A 107 3.85 5.01 -9.92
N GLY A 108 3.03 4.69 -8.93
CA GLY A 108 2.04 5.60 -8.39
C GLY A 108 2.51 6.41 -7.18
N LEU A 109 3.70 6.15 -6.66
CA LEU A 109 4.34 7.04 -5.70
C LEU A 109 5.14 8.09 -6.46
N ASP A 110 4.68 9.36 -6.45
CA ASP A 110 5.49 10.54 -6.81
C ASP A 110 6.62 10.77 -5.77
N LEU A 111 7.37 9.72 -5.42
CA LEU A 111 8.58 9.82 -4.62
C LEU A 111 9.76 10.15 -5.53
N ALA A 112 10.64 10.99 -5.02
CA ALA A 112 11.83 11.44 -5.74
C ALA A 112 12.60 10.28 -6.39
N PRO A 113 13.18 10.48 -7.59
CA PRO A 113 13.81 9.44 -8.40
C PRO A 113 15.00 8.70 -7.77
N ASP A 114 15.45 9.11 -6.58
CA ASP A 114 16.57 8.51 -5.85
C ASP A 114 16.18 7.30 -4.98
N TRP A 115 14.91 6.90 -4.96
CA TRP A 115 14.49 5.77 -4.15
C TRP A 115 14.73 4.43 -4.89
N SER A 116 15.72 3.67 -4.41
CA SER A 116 16.07 2.34 -4.90
C SER A 116 16.14 1.35 -3.72
N PRO A 117 15.81 0.05 -3.90
CA PRO A 117 15.89 -0.96 -2.83
C PRO A 117 17.29 -1.07 -2.21
N SER A 118 18.32 -0.67 -2.95
CA SER A 118 19.72 -0.61 -2.55
C SER A 118 20.10 0.58 -1.65
N ASN A 119 19.23 1.59 -1.50
CA ASN A 119 19.49 2.77 -0.65
C ASN A 119 19.11 2.55 0.83
N LEU A 120 18.78 1.31 1.23
CA LEU A 120 18.65 0.86 2.62
C LEU A 120 20.02 0.70 3.31
N LYS A 121 20.89 1.71 3.24
CA LYS A 121 21.92 1.86 4.27
C LYS A 121 21.21 2.27 5.56
N ARG A 122 20.96 1.26 6.39
CA ARG A 122 20.54 1.29 7.80
C ARG A 122 20.47 2.70 8.39
N LEU A 123 19.26 3.18 8.67
CA LEU A 123 19.09 4.31 9.56
C LEU A 123 19.71 3.94 10.94
N PRO A 124 20.65 4.73 11.46
CA PRO A 124 21.46 4.37 12.63
C PRO A 124 20.74 4.63 13.97
N ILE A 125 19.48 4.22 14.11
CA ILE A 125 18.68 4.52 15.31
C ILE A 125 18.18 3.30 16.10
N PHE A 126 18.58 2.08 15.71
CA PHE A 126 18.29 0.89 16.52
C PHE A 126 19.55 0.08 16.76
N GLU A 127 20.40 0.55 17.66
CA GLU A 127 21.28 -0.31 18.45
C GLU A 127 21.02 -0.03 19.94
N GLU A 128 20.87 -1.14 20.68
CA GLU A 128 20.91 -1.27 22.14
C GLU A 128 19.65 -0.95 22.97
N ILE A 129 18.80 -1.97 23.14
CA ILE A 129 18.29 -2.29 24.47
C ILE A 129 18.76 -3.72 24.80
N PRO A 130 19.79 -3.92 25.63
CA PRO A 130 20.13 -5.26 26.10
C PRO A 130 18.99 -5.80 26.98
N LEU A 131 18.48 -6.96 26.59
CA LEU A 131 17.54 -7.76 27.36
C LEU A 131 18.16 -8.10 28.72
N VAL A 132 17.53 -7.62 29.79
CA VAL A 132 17.81 -8.05 31.17
C VAL A 132 17.52 -9.54 31.27
N GLU A 133 18.56 -10.31 31.58
CA GLU A 133 18.50 -11.74 31.88
C GLU A 133 17.74 -11.94 33.21
N ILE A 134 16.59 -12.60 33.14
CA ILE A 134 15.90 -13.16 34.31
C ILE A 134 16.37 -14.62 34.42
N ARG A 135 17.31 -14.89 35.34
CA ARG A 135 17.29 -16.03 36.26
C ARG A 135 18.47 -16.05 37.21
#